data_AF-A0A6B3GW14-F1
#
_entry.id   AF-A0A6B3GW14-F1
#
_cell.length_a   1.000
_cell.length_b   1.000
_cell.length_c   1.000
_cell.angle_alpha   90.00
_cell.angle_beta   90.00
_cell.angle_gamma   90.00
#
_symmetry.space_group_name_H-M   'P 1'
#
loop_
_entity.id
_entity.type
_entity.pdbx_description
1 polymer ?
#
loop_
_entity_poly.entity_id
_entity_poly.type
_entity_poly.pdbx_seq_one_letter_code
_entity_poly.pdbx_strand_id
1 'polypeptide(L)' 'DDDWRATLDAAIGAGPDHVSAYALIVEEGTQLARRIRRGEIPMTDDDAHADRYLIADEAFAAAGFHWYEVSNWATT' A
#
# COMPACT_ATOMS: atom_id res chain seq x y z
N ASP A 1 8.63 5.61 -5.50
CA ASP A 1 8.38 4.19 -5.17
C ASP A 1 9.34 3.59 -4.16
N ASP A 2 10.54 4.14 -4.01
CA ASP A 2 11.51 3.63 -3.03
C ASP A 2 10.98 3.64 -1.59
N ASP A 3 10.28 4.71 -1.18
CA ASP A 3 9.61 4.79 0.12
C ASP A 3 8.56 3.69 0.33
N TRP A 4 7.86 3.30 -0.75
CA TRP A 4 6.86 2.23 -0.70
C TRP A 4 7.52 0.86 -0.55
N ARG A 5 8.59 0.60 -1.33
CA ARG A 5 9.39 -0.63 -1.19
C ARG A 5 9.98 -0.78 0.21
N ALA A 6 10.52 0.30 0.77
CA ALA A 6 11.03 0.30 2.13
C ALA A 6 9.94 0.00 3.18
N THR A 7 8.71 0.46 2.94
CA THR A 7 7.55 0.16 3.79
C THR A 7 7.17 -1.31 3.71
N LEU A 8 7.16 -1.89 2.51
CA LEU A 8 6.88 -3.32 2.29
C LEU A 8 7.96 -4.19 2.96
N ASP A 9 9.24 -3.86 2.78
CA ASP A 9 10.36 -4.55 3.42
C ASP A 9 10.24 -4.52 4.94
N ALA A 10 9.86 -3.37 5.51
CA ALA A 10 9.64 -3.24 6.95
C ALA A 10 8.44 -4.06 7.43
N ALA A 11 7.33 -4.09 6.67
CA ALA A 11 6.15 -4.88 6.99
C ALA A 11 6.45 -6.38 6.96
N ILE A 12 7.14 -6.86 5.91
CA ILE A 12 7.60 -8.25 5.79
C ILE A 12 8.56 -8.60 6.94
N GLY A 13 9.53 -7.72 7.22
CA GLY A 13 10.53 -7.90 8.27
C GLY A 13 9.95 -7.95 9.69
N ALA A 14 8.72 -7.47 9.90
CA ALA A 14 8.00 -7.61 11.16
C ALA A 14 7.48 -9.04 11.43
N GLY A 15 7.57 -9.93 10.43
CA GLY A 15 7.18 -11.35 10.52
C GLY A 15 5.68 -11.63 10.69
N PRO A 16 4.75 -10.92 10.00
CA PRO A 16 3.34 -11.28 10.04
C PRO A 16 3.06 -12.53 9.18
N ASP A 17 2.02 -13.28 9.55
CA ASP A 17 1.50 -14.37 8.71
C ASP A 17 0.48 -13.87 7.65
N HIS A 18 0.00 -12.63 7.80
CA HIS A 18 -1.01 -11.99 6.96
C HIS A 18 -0.76 -10.48 6.84
N VAL A 19 -0.92 -9.93 5.63
CA VAL A 19 -0.86 -8.50 5.34
C VAL A 19 -2.04 -8.09 4.46
N SER A 20 -2.72 -7.01 4.85
CA SER A 20 -3.69 -6.32 3.99
C SER A 20 -3.13 -4.96 3.57
N ALA A 21 -3.23 -4.61 2.28
CA ALA A 21 -2.76 -3.32 1.74
C ALA A 21 -3.79 -2.71 0.78
N TYR A 22 -4.26 -1.50 1.09
CA TYR A 22 -5.35 -0.85 0.37
C TYR A 22 -4.90 0.45 -0.29
N ALA A 23 -5.50 0.76 -1.44
CA ALA A 23 -5.43 2.10 -2.01
C ALA A 23 -6.10 3.10 -1.06
N LEU A 24 -5.43 4.23 -0.84
CA LEU A 24 -5.90 5.26 0.06
C LEU A 24 -7.06 6.02 -0.58
N ILE A 25 -8.23 5.95 0.03
CA ILE A 25 -9.38 6.78 -0.35
C ILE A 25 -9.38 8.04 0.54
N VAL A 26 -9.37 9.21 -0.10
CA VAL A 26 -9.42 10.49 0.61
C VAL A 26 -10.87 10.91 0.78
N GLU A 27 -11.41 10.69 1.98
CA GLU A 27 -12.76 11.10 2.33
C GLU A 27 -12.85 12.60 2.59
N GLU A 28 -13.91 13.23 2.07
CA GLU A 28 -14.19 14.65 2.28
C GLU A 28 -14.39 14.96 3.78
N GLY A 29 -13.95 16.15 4.19
CA GLY A 29 -14.02 16.58 5.60
C GLY A 29 -12.91 16.06 6.52
N THR A 30 -12.10 15.08 6.10
CA THR A 30 -10.95 14.59 6.87
C THR A 30 -9.81 15.62 6.94
N GLN A 31 -8.92 15.47 7.92
CA GLN A 31 -7.72 16.32 8.00
C GLN A 31 -6.81 16.12 6.78
N LEU A 32 -6.72 14.90 6.27
CA LEU A 32 -5.96 14.60 5.05
C LEU A 32 -6.52 15.36 3.84
N ALA A 33 -7.84 15.31 3.62
CA ALA A 33 -8.49 16.07 2.55
C ALA A 33 -8.21 17.58 2.64
N ARG A 34 -8.22 18.14 3.86
CA ARG A 34 -7.89 19.55 4.10
C ARG A 34 -6.44 19.87 3.73
N ARG A 35 -5.49 18.99 4.07
CA ARG A 35 -4.07 19.17 3.74
C ARG A 35 -3.81 19.07 2.24
N ILE A 36 -4.45 18.13 1.56
CA ILE A 36 -4.39 17.99 0.10
C ILE A 36 -4.96 19.23 -0.58
N ARG A 37 -6.13 19.72 -0.14
CA ARG A 37 -6.75 20.95 -0.67
C ARG A 37 -5.86 22.19 -0.51
N ARG A 38 -5.05 22.24 0.55
CA ARG A 38 -4.06 23.31 0.78
C ARG A 38 -2.74 23.09 0.03
N GLY A 39 -2.57 21.97 -0.68
CA GLY A 39 -1.35 21.64 -1.42
C GLY A 39 -0.18 21.18 -0.54
N GLU A 40 -0.41 20.86 0.73
CA GLU A 40 0.63 20.41 1.65
C GLU A 40 1.05 18.95 1.42
N ILE A 41 0.12 18.15 0.87
CA ILE A 41 0.35 16.75 0.51
C ILE A 41 -0.18 16.58 -0.92
N PRO A 42 0.58 15.96 -1.83
CA PRO A 42 0.07 15.62 -3.15
C PRO A 42 -1.00 14.53 -3.05
N MET A 43 -2.03 14.61 -3.89
CA MET A 43 -2.92 13.47 -4.10
C MET A 43 -2.15 12.39 -4.87
N THR A 44 -2.33 11.12 -4.49
CA THR A 44 -1.84 10.01 -5.32
C THR A 44 -2.87 9.78 -6.42
N ASP A 45 -2.42 9.65 -7.67
CA ASP A 45 -3.31 9.34 -8.78
C ASP A 45 -3.52 7.81 -8.92
N ASP A 46 -4.49 7.44 -9.75
CA ASP A 46 -4.91 6.05 -9.91
C ASP A 46 -3.79 5.18 -10.52
N ASP A 47 -2.97 5.75 -11.41
CA ASP A 47 -1.84 5.04 -12.05
C ASP A 47 -0.75 4.72 -11.00
N ALA A 48 -0.38 5.68 -10.15
CA ALA A 48 0.56 5.45 -9.07
C ALA A 48 0.01 4.45 -8.03
N HIS A 49 -1.31 4.42 -7.80
CA HIS A 49 -1.94 3.39 -6.99
C HIS A 49 -1.82 2.00 -7.63
N ALA A 50 -2.08 1.88 -8.94
CA ALA A 50 -1.96 0.63 -9.67
C ALA A 50 -0.51 0.10 -9.65
N ASP A 51 0.47 0.96 -9.92
CA ASP A 51 1.89 0.60 -9.90
C ASP A 51 2.32 0.11 -8.51
N ARG A 52 1.91 0.80 -7.44
CA ARG A 52 2.20 0.38 -6.07
C ARG A 52 1.56 -0.94 -5.69
N TYR A 53 0.40 -1.24 -6.25
CA TYR A 53 -0.27 -2.51 -6.04
C TYR A 53 0.52 -3.67 -6.67
N LEU A 54 1.02 -3.47 -7.89
CA LEU A 54 1.89 -4.44 -8.57
C LEU A 54 3.21 -4.65 -7.80
N ILE A 55 3.82 -3.56 -7.33
CA ILE A 55 5.03 -3.63 -6.49
C ILE A 55 4.77 -4.41 -5.19
N ALA A 56 3.61 -4.21 -4.57
CA ALA A 56 3.24 -4.93 -3.35
C ALA A 56 3.08 -6.43 -3.62
N ASP A 57 2.35 -6.79 -4.68
CA ASP A 57 2.16 -8.18 -5.06
C ASP A 57 3.48 -8.88 -5.36
N GLU A 58 4.38 -8.24 -6.14
CA GLU A 58 5.72 -8.78 -6.42
C GLU A 58 6.55 -8.99 -5.15
N ALA A 59 6.56 -8.01 -4.25
CA ALA A 59 7.32 -8.09 -3.00
C ALA A 59 6.80 -9.18 -2.05
N PHE A 60 5.47 -9.25 -1.87
CA PHE A 60 4.84 -10.25 -1.02
C PHE A 60 4.99 -11.65 -1.59
N ALA A 61 4.83 -11.83 -2.91
CA ALA A 61 5.06 -13.11 -3.58
C ALA A 61 6.52 -13.57 -3.42
N ALA A 62 7.49 -12.66 -3.56
CA ALA A 62 8.91 -12.97 -3.34
C ALA A 62 9.21 -13.37 -1.88
N ALA A 63 8.43 -12.88 -0.92
CA ALA A 63 8.51 -13.23 0.49
C ALA A 63 7.70 -14.48 0.88
N GLY A 64 7.02 -15.13 -0.07
CA GLY A 64 6.27 -16.37 0.16
C GLY A 64 4.82 -16.18 0.61
N PHE A 65 4.28 -14.97 0.50
CA PHE A 65 2.85 -14.74 0.71
C PHE A 65 2.06 -15.03 -0.58
N HIS A 66 0.81 -15.44 -0.43
CA HIS A 66 -0.13 -15.71 -1.51
C HIS A 66 -1.28 -14.71 -1.50
N TRP A 67 -1.57 -14.14 -2.66
CA TRP A 67 -2.72 -13.27 -2.87
C TRP A 67 -4.02 -14.08 -2.92
N TYR A 68 -4.76 -14.15 -1.81
CA TYR A 68 -5.95 -14.99 -1.70
C TYR A 68 -7.28 -14.21 -1.89
N GLU A 69 -7.25 -12.90 -1.69
CA GLU A 69 -8.37 -11.99 -1.89
C GLU A 69 -7.83 -10.60 -2.24
N VAL A 70 -8.58 -9.79 -3.00
CA VAL A 70 -8.24 -8.39 -3.28
C VAL A 70 -7.73 -7.69 -2.02
N SER A 71 -6.50 -7.19 -2.12
CA SER A 71 -5.80 -6.43 -1.08
C SER A 71 -5.35 -7.24 0.14
N ASN A 72 -5.25 -8.56 0.03
CA ASN A 72 -4.92 -9.47 1.13
C ASN A 72 -3.94 -10.59 0.72
N TRP A 73 -2.84 -10.71 1.45
CA TRP A 73 -1.77 -11.69 1.23
C TRP A 73 -1.44 -12.46 2.52
N ALA A 74 -1.24 -13.78 2.44
CA ALA A 74 -0.89 -14.62 3.61
C ALA A 74 0.07 -15.76 3.25
N THR A 75 0.87 -16.22 4.20
CA THR A 75 1.86 -17.31 4.00
C THR A 75 1.28 -18.72 4.14
N THR A 76 -0.04 -18.87 4.33
CA THR A 76 -0.71 -20.13 4.65
C THR A 76 -1.94 -20.37 3.77
#